data_AF-A0A2T0TIL6-F1
#
_entry.id   AF-A0A2T0TIL6-F1
#
_cell.length_a   1.000
_cell.length_b   1.000
_cell.length_c   1.000
_cell.angle_alpha   90.00
_cell.angle_beta   90.00
_cell.angle_gamma   90.00
#
_symmetry.space_group_name_H-M   'P 1'
#
loop_
_entity.id
_entity.type
_entity.pdbx_description
1 polymer ?
#
loop_
_entity_poly.entity_id
_entity_poly.type
_entity_poly.pdbx_seq_one_letter_code
_entity_poly.pdbx_strand_id
1 'polypeptide(L)'
;MSNQLTFDELRAYQAGQLSGPARHRVERALLEDPFYADALAGLEAMQQAARPTPEQLSSLRDALQDRIHASATKKRLWHLWIATITAALLFVFAVAIYMIYFMPKKMAKPAPVAPQTSLKTTTESGAYYLDSVYWKALV
;
A
#
# COMPACT_ATOMS: atom_id res chain seq x y z
N MET A 1 3.78 -17.64 67.52
CA MET A 1 3.27 -17.95 66.17
C MET A 1 3.78 -16.87 65.24
N SER A 2 4.60 -17.23 64.26
CA SER A 2 5.14 -16.30 63.27
C SER A 2 3.98 -15.72 62.44
N ASN A 3 3.72 -14.43 62.60
CA ASN A 3 2.66 -13.70 61.90
C ASN A 3 3.12 -13.36 60.47
N GLN A 4 3.49 -14.38 59.69
CA GLN A 4 3.94 -14.19 58.31
C GLN A 4 2.73 -13.99 57.41
N LEU A 5 2.68 -12.86 56.71
CA LEU A 5 1.72 -12.63 55.64
C LEU A 5 2.19 -13.33 54.37
N THR A 6 1.25 -13.98 53.70
CA THR A 6 1.47 -14.52 52.36
C THR A 6 1.15 -13.47 51.30
N PHE A 7 1.79 -13.57 50.13
CA PHE A 7 1.57 -12.64 49.03
C PHE A 7 0.10 -12.64 48.53
N ASP A 8 -0.56 -13.80 48.54
CA ASP A 8 -1.97 -13.90 48.14
C ASP A 8 -2.90 -13.16 49.10
N GLU A 9 -2.58 -13.09 50.39
CA GLU A 9 -3.34 -12.30 51.37
C GLU A 9 -3.16 -10.80 51.17
N LEU A 10 -1.94 -10.35 50.86
CA LEU A 10 -1.67 -8.94 50.48
C LEU A 10 -2.43 -8.55 49.21
N ARG A 11 -2.45 -9.44 48.20
CA ARG A 11 -3.21 -9.24 46.97
C ARG A 11 -4.71 -9.22 47.21
N ALA A 12 -5.23 -10.15 48.02
CA ALA A 12 -6.65 -10.19 48.36
C ALA A 12 -7.06 -8.98 49.22
N TYR A 13 -6.16 -8.45 50.05
CA TYR A 13 -6.36 -7.22 50.81
C TYR A 13 -6.47 -6.02 49.88
N GLN A 14 -5.54 -5.88 48.93
CA GLN A 14 -5.57 -4.84 47.89
C GLN A 14 -6.83 -4.92 47.02
N ALA A 15 -7.28 -6.14 46.70
CA ALA A 15 -8.50 -6.37 45.92
C ALA A 15 -9.80 -6.18 46.73
N GLY A 16 -9.72 -5.95 48.05
CA GLY A 16 -10.89 -5.79 48.93
C GLY A 16 -11.68 -7.08 49.18
N GLN A 17 -11.08 -8.25 48.91
CA GLN A 17 -11.74 -9.56 48.99
C GLN A 17 -11.58 -10.24 50.36
N LEU A 18 -10.90 -9.60 51.31
CA LEU A 18 -10.66 -10.13 52.65
C LEU A 18 -11.81 -9.86 53.62
N SER A 19 -12.14 -10.85 54.45
CA SER A 19 -13.11 -10.70 55.55
C SER A 19 -12.57 -9.78 56.66
N GLY A 20 -13.46 -9.08 57.37
CA GLY A 20 -13.10 -8.10 58.42
C GLY A 20 -12.01 -8.54 59.41
N PRO A 21 -12.09 -9.71 60.06
CA PRO A 21 -11.05 -10.14 61.01
C PRO A 21 -9.70 -10.43 60.33
N ALA A 22 -9.70 -10.98 59.12
CA ALA A 22 -8.48 -11.26 58.40
C ALA A 22 -7.84 -9.97 57.85
N ARG A 23 -8.65 -8.96 57.51
CA ARG A 23 -8.21 -7.61 57.13
C ARG A 23 -7.47 -6.92 58.28
N HIS A 24 -8.01 -6.99 59.50
CA HIS A 24 -7.34 -6.45 60.69
C HIS A 24 -6.01 -7.13 61.01
N ARG A 25 -5.90 -8.44 60.76
CA ARG A 25 -4.60 -9.13 60.92
C ARG A 25 -3.57 -8.59 59.94
N VAL A 26 -3.96 -8.35 58.69
CA VAL A 26 -3.08 -7.77 57.67
C VAL A 26 -2.65 -6.36 58.07
N GLU A 27 -3.61 -5.50 58.43
CA GLU A 27 -3.33 -4.13 58.90
C GLU A 27 -2.36 -4.11 60.09
N ARG A 28 -2.53 -5.02 61.05
CA ARG A 28 -1.62 -5.15 62.20
C ARG A 28 -0.22 -5.56 61.78
N ALA A 29 -0.08 -6.51 60.86
CA ALA A 29 1.23 -6.95 60.39
C ALA A 29 1.95 -5.88 59.55
N LEU A 30 1.20 -5.04 58.81
CA LEU A 30 1.78 -3.88 58.11
C LEU A 30 2.34 -2.83 59.08
N LEU A 31 1.76 -2.70 60.27
CA LEU A 31 2.26 -1.81 61.32
C LEU A 31 3.46 -2.40 62.08
N GLU A 32 3.51 -3.73 62.18
CA GLU A 32 4.57 -4.45 62.90
C GLU A 32 5.86 -4.59 62.07
N ASP A 33 5.76 -4.73 60.75
CA ASP A 33 6.91 -4.93 59.86
C ASP A 33 6.89 -4.01 58.62
N PRO A 34 7.87 -3.09 58.49
CA PRO A 34 7.94 -2.16 57.35
C PRO A 34 8.15 -2.86 55.99
N PHE A 35 8.62 -4.10 55.95
CA PHE A 35 8.77 -4.87 54.71
C PHE A 35 7.43 -5.14 54.03
N TYR A 36 6.38 -5.47 54.79
CA TYR A 36 5.06 -5.74 54.21
C TYR A 36 4.40 -4.49 53.64
N ALA A 37 4.69 -3.31 54.22
CA ALA A 37 4.24 -2.04 53.68
C ALA A 37 4.91 -1.73 52.33
N ASP A 38 6.22 -1.97 52.21
CA ASP A 38 6.95 -1.79 50.95
C ASP A 38 6.49 -2.80 49.88
N ALA A 39 6.26 -4.06 50.26
CA ALA A 39 5.71 -5.07 49.36
C ALA A 39 4.30 -4.70 48.85
N LEU A 40 3.44 -4.14 49.70
CA LEU A 40 2.12 -3.65 49.29
C LEU A 40 2.24 -2.47 48.33
N ALA A 41 3.13 -1.51 48.61
CA ALA A 41 3.38 -0.36 47.73
C ALA A 41 3.93 -0.78 46.36
N GLY A 42 4.84 -1.76 46.32
CA GLY A 42 5.33 -2.36 45.08
C GLY A 42 4.22 -3.06 44.28
N LEU A 43 3.32 -3.78 44.96
CA LEU A 43 2.17 -4.41 44.33
C LEU A 43 1.20 -3.37 43.73
N GLU A 44 0.96 -2.26 44.43
CA GLU A 44 0.17 -1.13 43.94
C GLU A 44 0.81 -0.47 42.71
N ALA A 45 2.11 -0.20 42.76
CA ALA A 45 2.84 0.35 41.62
C ALA A 45 2.77 -0.55 40.38
N MET A 46 2.91 -1.87 40.56
CA MET A 46 2.77 -2.84 39.47
C MET A 46 1.34 -2.87 38.90
N GLN A 47 0.32 -2.81 39.76
CA GLN A 47 -1.07 -2.84 39.32
C GLN A 47 -1.46 -1.55 38.59
N GLN A 48 -0.90 -0.41 39.01
CA GLN A 48 -1.07 0.87 38.33
C GLN A 48 -0.35 0.90 36.98
N ALA A 49 0.87 0.36 36.92
CA ALA A 49 1.61 0.19 35.66
C ALA A 49 0.93 -0.81 34.69
N ALA A 50 0.30 -1.85 35.23
CA ALA A 50 -0.45 -2.85 34.48
C ALA A 50 -1.86 -2.40 34.09
N ARG A 51 -2.31 -1.22 34.53
CA ARG A 51 -3.52 -0.53 34.05
C ARG A 51 -3.12 0.65 33.15
N PRO A 52 -2.43 0.41 32.02
CA PRO A 52 -2.14 1.48 31.09
C PRO A 52 -3.47 2.07 30.61
N THR A 53 -3.50 3.39 30.52
CA THR A 53 -4.64 4.08 29.92
C THR A 53 -4.79 3.62 28.45
N PRO A 54 -6.01 3.62 27.89
CA PRO A 54 -6.22 3.21 26.50
C PRO A 54 -5.34 4.00 25.51
N GLU A 55 -5.01 5.25 25.83
CA GLU A 55 -4.10 6.13 25.06
C GLU A 55 -2.62 5.70 25.14
N GLN A 56 -2.18 5.21 26.29
CA GLN A 56 -0.82 4.66 26.43
C GLN A 56 -0.70 3.32 25.69
N LEU A 57 -1.75 2.52 25.69
CA LEU A 57 -1.78 1.27 24.91
C LEU A 57 -1.80 1.53 23.40
N SER A 58 -2.56 2.51 22.92
CA SER A 58 -2.63 2.86 21.50
C SER A 58 -1.28 3.37 21.00
N SER A 59 -0.65 4.31 21.72
CA SER A 59 0.66 4.84 21.36
C SER A 59 1.79 3.80 21.37
N LEU A 60 1.79 2.87 22.32
CA LEU A 60 2.73 1.74 22.32
C LEU A 60 2.48 0.79 21.14
N ARG A 61 1.21 0.55 20.80
CA ARG A 61 0.85 -0.27 19.65
C ARG A 61 1.30 0.38 18.35
N ASP A 62 1.11 1.68 18.21
CA ASP A 62 1.53 2.44 17.04
C ASP A 62 3.06 2.46 16.91
N ALA A 63 3.79 2.67 18.00
CA ALA A 63 5.26 2.60 17.99
C ALA A 63 5.80 1.20 17.62
N LEU A 64 5.11 0.14 18.04
CA LEU A 64 5.46 -1.22 17.67
C LEU A 64 5.15 -1.49 16.19
N GLN A 65 3.96 -1.06 15.74
CA GLN A 65 3.50 -1.15 14.36
C GLN A 65 4.51 -0.45 13.43
N ASP A 66 4.92 0.77 13.78
CA ASP A 66 5.95 1.53 13.06
C ASP A 66 7.28 0.80 12.99
N ARG A 67 7.74 0.15 14.07
CA ARG A 67 8.98 -0.64 14.06
C ARG A 67 8.87 -1.90 13.19
N ILE A 68 7.72 -2.57 13.21
CA ILE A 68 7.47 -3.74 12.37
C ILE A 68 7.48 -3.33 10.88
N HIS A 69 6.77 -2.25 10.52
CA HIS A 69 6.72 -1.77 9.13
C HIS A 69 8.04 -1.13 8.66
N ALA A 70 8.75 -0.42 9.55
CA ALA A 70 10.03 0.19 9.23
C ALA A 70 11.17 -0.84 9.06
N SER A 71 11.12 -1.96 9.79
CA SER A 71 12.18 -2.98 9.76
C SER A 71 12.07 -3.96 8.60
N ALA A 72 10.88 -4.21 8.05
CA ALA A 72 10.70 -5.34 7.14
C ALA A 72 11.14 -5.07 5.69
N THR A 73 10.90 -3.89 5.12
CA THR A 73 10.80 -3.83 3.63
C THR A 73 11.31 -2.56 2.99
N LYS A 74 11.26 -1.41 3.69
CA LYS A 74 11.39 -0.11 3.00
C LYS A 74 12.79 0.15 2.44
N LYS A 75 13.87 -0.17 3.17
CA LYS A 75 15.25 0.09 2.70
C LYS A 75 15.73 -0.85 1.59
N ARG A 76 15.33 -2.12 1.64
CA ARG A 76 15.74 -3.12 0.63
C ARG A 76 14.98 -2.94 -0.68
N LEU A 77 13.67 -2.69 -0.61
CA LEU A 77 12.89 -2.45 -1.84
C LEU A 77 13.26 -1.13 -2.50
N TRP A 78 13.61 -0.08 -1.73
CA TRP A 78 14.03 1.20 -2.31
C TRP A 78 15.17 1.07 -3.33
N HIS A 79 16.17 0.23 -3.04
CA HIS A 79 17.28 -0.03 -3.96
C HIS A 79 16.87 -0.87 -5.17
N LEU A 80 15.94 -1.82 -4.98
CA LEU A 80 15.42 -2.64 -6.08
C LEU A 80 14.59 -1.82 -7.08
N TRP A 81 13.78 -0.85 -6.63
CA TRP A 81 13.00 0.00 -7.55
C TRP A 81 13.88 0.91 -8.41
N ILE A 82 14.99 1.41 -7.87
CA ILE A 82 15.94 2.21 -8.66
C ILE A 82 16.67 1.31 -9.66
N ALA A 83 17.10 0.11 -9.24
CA ALA A 83 17.78 -0.83 -10.10
C ALA A 83 16.91 -1.30 -11.29
N THR A 84 15.61 -1.51 -11.08
CA THR A 84 14.69 -1.92 -12.16
C THR A 84 14.49 -0.82 -13.19
N ILE A 85 14.37 0.45 -12.78
CA ILE A 85 14.23 1.59 -13.70
C ILE A 85 15.50 1.75 -14.54
N THR A 86 16.68 1.72 -13.91
CA THR A 86 17.97 1.83 -14.61
C THR A 86 18.19 0.66 -15.57
N ALA A 87 17.87 -0.57 -15.16
CA ALA A 87 17.99 -1.75 -16.02
C ALA A 87 17.06 -1.69 -17.24
N ALA A 88 15.82 -1.21 -17.07
CA ALA A 88 14.89 -1.03 -18.19
C ALA A 88 15.41 0.01 -19.18
N LEU A 89 15.93 1.14 -18.70
CA LEU A 89 16.53 2.17 -19.56
C LEU A 89 17.73 1.61 -20.34
N LEU A 90 18.66 0.93 -19.66
CA LEU A 90 19.83 0.33 -20.29
C LEU A 90 19.45 -0.72 -21.33
N PHE A 91 18.42 -1.53 -21.07
CA PHE A 91 17.93 -2.52 -22.02
C PHE A 91 17.38 -1.85 -23.28
N VAL A 92 16.56 -0.79 -23.15
CA VAL A 92 16.04 -0.04 -24.30
C VAL A 92 17.17 0.60 -25.11
N PHE A 93 18.16 1.21 -24.44
CA PHE A 93 19.34 1.77 -25.13
C PHE A 93 20.16 0.70 -25.85
N ALA A 94 20.40 -0.45 -25.22
CA ALA A 94 21.13 -1.55 -25.83
C ALA A 94 20.42 -2.07 -27.09
N VAL A 95 19.09 -2.23 -27.03
CA VAL A 95 18.28 -2.65 -28.19
C VAL A 95 18.31 -1.61 -29.31
N ALA A 96 18.20 -0.32 -28.96
CA ALA A 96 18.26 0.76 -29.95
C ALA A 96 19.61 0.83 -30.66
N ILE A 97 20.72 0.72 -29.92
CA ILE A 97 22.08 0.71 -30.48
C ILE A 97 22.28 -0.55 -31.34
N TYR A 98 21.81 -1.71 -30.87
CA TYR A 98 21.87 -2.95 -31.63
C TYR A 98 21.12 -2.83 -32.96
N MET A 99 19.90 -2.27 -32.96
CA MET A 99 19.16 -2.05 -34.20
C MET A 99 19.91 -1.11 -35.16
N ILE A 100 20.52 -0.03 -34.68
CA ILE A 100 21.25 0.91 -35.55
C ILE A 100 22.45 0.22 -36.23
N TYR A 101 23.15 -0.66 -35.51
CA TYR A 101 24.38 -1.28 -36.02
C TYR A 101 24.13 -2.56 -36.82
N PHE A 102 23.10 -3.35 -36.45
CA PHE A 102 22.81 -4.66 -37.04
C PHE A 102 21.58 -4.69 -37.96
N MET A 103 20.82 -3.60 -38.12
CA MET A 103 19.72 -3.59 -39.09
C MET A 103 20.30 -3.53 -40.52
N PRO A 104 20.17 -4.60 -41.34
CA PRO A 104 20.48 -4.48 -42.75
C PRO A 104 19.53 -3.43 -43.34
N LYS A 105 20.08 -2.45 -44.07
CA LYS A 105 19.30 -1.44 -44.78
C LYS A 105 18.30 -2.18 -45.68
N LYS A 106 17.05 -2.29 -45.23
CA LYS A 106 15.98 -2.78 -46.10
C LYS A 106 15.78 -1.67 -47.11
N MET A 107 16.34 -1.87 -48.30
CA MET A 107 16.09 -0.99 -49.44
C MET A 107 14.58 -0.87 -49.54
N ALA A 108 14.06 0.33 -49.32
CA ALA A 108 12.66 0.61 -49.53
C ALA A 108 12.36 0.23 -50.98
N LYS A 109 11.57 -0.84 -51.17
CA LYS A 109 11.13 -1.25 -52.49
C LYS A 109 10.27 -0.09 -53.01
N PRO A 110 10.63 0.60 -54.11
CA PRO A 110 9.79 1.65 -54.64
C PRO A 110 8.42 1.05 -54.98
N ALA A 111 7.37 1.75 -54.56
CA ALA A 111 6.00 1.36 -54.84
C ALA A 111 5.81 1.13 -56.35
N PRO A 112 5.21 0.02 -56.80
CA PRO A 112 4.83 -0.12 -58.19
C PRO A 112 3.70 0.88 -58.45
N VAL A 113 3.99 1.88 -59.28
CA VAL A 113 2.98 2.72 -59.93
C VAL A 113 2.20 1.79 -60.85
N ALA A 114 0.96 1.46 -60.49
CA ALA A 114 0.05 0.75 -61.38
C ALA A 114 -0.68 1.76 -62.28
N PRO A 115 -0.57 1.64 -63.61
CA PRO A 115 -1.28 2.51 -64.55
C PRO A 115 -2.78 2.29 -64.50
N GLN A 116 -3.49 3.40 -64.45
CA GLN A 116 -4.94 3.50 -64.49
C GLN A 116 -5.44 2.97 -65.84
N THR A 117 -6.03 1.78 -65.85
CA THR A 117 -6.77 1.29 -67.03
C THR A 117 -8.26 1.39 -66.72
N SER A 118 -8.86 2.51 -67.12
CA SER A 118 -10.30 2.62 -67.35
C SER A 118 -10.47 3.33 -68.68
N LEU A 119 -10.32 2.55 -69.75
CA LEU A 119 -10.75 2.93 -71.09
C LEU A 119 -12.27 2.74 -71.14
N LYS A 120 -13.02 3.84 -71.01
CA LYS A 120 -14.34 3.98 -71.64
C LYS A 120 -14.30 5.19 -72.55
N THR A 121 -13.73 4.99 -73.73
CA THR A 121 -14.00 5.81 -74.92
C THR A 121 -15.12 5.14 -75.71
N THR A 122 -16.34 5.66 -75.58
CA THR A 122 -17.38 5.50 -76.59
C THR A 122 -17.61 6.89 -77.19
N THR A 123 -16.75 7.17 -78.17
CA THR A 123 -16.98 7.88 -79.43
C THR A 123 -18.15 8.84 -79.50
N GLU A 124 -17.85 10.14 -79.45
CA GLU A 124 -18.61 11.15 -80.17
C GLU A 124 -18.31 11.04 -81.67
N SER A 125 -19.32 10.70 -82.47
CA SER A 125 -19.34 10.88 -83.92
C SER A 125 -20.79 10.95 -84.39
N GLY A 126 -21.21 12.12 -84.87
CA GLY A 126 -22.53 12.38 -85.47
C GLY A 126 -23.23 13.55 -84.78
N ALA A 127 -22.92 14.80 -85.11
CA ALA A 127 -23.45 15.48 -86.31
C ALA A 127 -24.99 15.43 -86.35
N TYR A 128 -25.59 16.55 -85.88
CA TYR A 128 -26.88 17.13 -86.24
C TYR A 128 -28.13 16.24 -86.28
N TYR A 129 -29.12 16.60 -85.45
CA TYR A 129 -30.48 17.03 -85.83
C TYR A 129 -31.54 16.57 -84.81
N LEU A 130 -32.38 17.56 -84.42
CA LEU A 130 -33.82 17.46 -84.13
C LEU A 130 -34.28 16.49 -83.02
N ASP A 131 -34.84 17.04 -81.95
CA ASP A 131 -36.29 16.99 -81.65
C ASP A 131 -36.50 17.48 -80.19
N SER A 132 -36.93 18.72 -80.00
CA SER A 132 -38.34 19.06 -79.74
C SER A 132 -38.92 18.32 -78.51
N VAL A 133 -38.59 18.85 -77.33
CA VAL A 133 -39.57 18.89 -76.23
C VAL A 133 -39.87 20.36 -76.02
N TYR A 134 -40.87 20.78 -76.78
CA TYR A 134 -41.45 22.10 -76.81
C TYR A 134 -41.62 22.69 -75.41
N TRP A 135 -41.09 23.90 -75.26
CA TRP A 135 -41.69 24.92 -74.42
C TRP A 135 -43.17 25.07 -74.77
N LYS A 136 -44.03 25.05 -73.76
CA LYS A 136 -45.38 25.60 -73.81
C LYS A 136 -45.28 27.08 -74.21
N ALA A 137 -45.93 27.47 -75.31
CA ALA A 137 -46.91 28.57 -75.37
C ALA A 137 -47.08 29.09 -76.81
N LEU A 138 -48.35 29.42 -77.11
CA LEU A 138 -48.88 30.31 -78.15
C LEU A 138 -49.29 29.71 -79.52
N VAL A 139 -50.62 29.76 -79.69
CA VAL A 139 -51.49 29.64 -80.89
C VAL A 139 -51.99 28.23 -81.21
#